data_AF-A0A942HJ65-F1
#
_entry.id   AF-A0A942HJ65-F1
#
_cell.length_a   1.000
_cell.length_b   1.000
_cell.length_c   1.000
_cell.angle_alpha   90.00
_cell.angle_beta   90.00
_cell.angle_gamma   90.00
#
_symmetry.space_group_name_H-M   'P 1'
#
loop_
_entity.id
_entity.type
_entity.pdbx_description
1 polymer ?
#
loop_
_entity_poly.entity_id
_entity_poly.type
_entity_poly.pdbx_seq_one_letter_code
_entity_poly.pdbx_strand_id
1 'polypeptide(L)'
;MAFRDAIVVLGDINVDVLGAVDRWPQPGDDCLAPHLEMHAGGVAANCALALSRWGIQPRLVGCVGQDEFGDFLRRTLREHGLEVQWIQTTTAAMTGLFYINVTPDGQRTFFGSRGANMLVRKPPRPHILFHRASALHLVGYDFLTPITEATARYLHKSFRERGAFLSLDIGPEPSRLIPRKLLQLASQVNILFANGAESCLLTQERDPRNALRSLLNAGAKDVVLKLGKGGCLIFDDGSIREVPSFPVNVVDSTGAGDAGGRKARPRLPRTRLVPRPPNPWAPAKICRTSAKLFASWKTRFRISIGIKFAALSSRKFNP
;
A
#
# COMPACT_ATOMS: atom_id res chain seq x y z
N MET A 1 -16.31 -17.16 16.20
CA MET A 1 -16.38 -17.30 14.73
C MET A 1 -15.30 -16.41 14.12
N ALA A 2 -14.19 -16.98 13.65
CA ALA A 2 -13.12 -16.22 13.02
C ALA A 2 -13.51 -15.86 11.58
N PHE A 3 -13.35 -14.59 11.20
CA PHE A 3 -13.47 -14.14 9.81
C PHE A 3 -12.44 -14.89 8.96
N ARG A 4 -12.88 -15.77 8.06
CA ARG A 4 -12.03 -16.76 7.39
C ARG A 4 -12.05 -16.62 5.86
N ASP A 5 -11.86 -15.40 5.35
CA ASP A 5 -11.58 -15.20 3.94
C ASP A 5 -10.29 -14.38 3.76
N ALA A 6 -9.37 -14.91 2.97
CA ALA A 6 -8.08 -14.32 2.66
C ALA A 6 -8.21 -13.25 1.57
N ILE A 7 -7.29 -12.29 1.56
CA ILE A 7 -7.17 -11.28 0.50
C ILE A 7 -5.86 -11.52 -0.23
N VAL A 8 -5.93 -11.73 -1.54
CA VAL A 8 -4.73 -11.80 -2.38
C VAL A 8 -4.31 -10.38 -2.74
N VAL A 9 -3.04 -10.07 -2.54
CA VAL A 9 -2.45 -8.78 -2.90
C VAL A 9 -1.34 -9.06 -3.90
N LEU A 10 -1.45 -8.55 -5.12
CA LEU A 10 -0.40 -8.61 -6.13
C LEU A 10 0.39 -7.30 -6.12
N GLY A 11 1.71 -7.39 -6.19
CA GLY A 11 2.54 -6.26 -6.60
C GLY A 11 3.90 -6.20 -5.92
N ASP A 12 4.43 -4.98 -5.89
CA ASP A 12 5.83 -4.74 -5.57
C ASP A 12 6.17 -4.96 -4.09
N ILE A 13 7.33 -5.57 -3.88
CA ILE A 13 8.01 -5.78 -2.60
C ILE A 13 9.45 -5.32 -2.80
N ASN A 14 9.86 -4.28 -2.08
CA ASN A 14 11.17 -3.69 -2.28
C ASN A 14 11.76 -3.23 -0.95
N VAL A 15 13.08 -3.06 -0.94
CA VAL A 15 13.76 -2.36 0.16
C VAL A 15 13.64 -0.86 -0.09
N ASP A 16 13.20 -0.14 0.93
CA ASP A 16 13.18 1.32 0.96
C ASP A 16 14.36 1.80 1.82
N VAL A 17 15.32 2.49 1.22
CA VAL A 17 16.43 3.15 1.92
C VAL A 17 16.05 4.62 2.12
N LEU A 18 15.66 4.97 3.34
CA LEU A 18 15.21 6.30 3.71
C LEU A 18 16.37 7.11 4.30
N GLY A 19 16.57 8.32 3.81
CA GLY A 19 17.56 9.26 4.33
C GLY A 19 17.08 10.71 4.25
N ALA A 20 17.22 11.47 5.34
CA ALA A 20 16.99 12.91 5.30
C ALA A 20 18.25 13.62 4.77
N VAL A 21 18.06 14.59 3.89
CA VAL A 21 19.13 15.42 3.32
C VAL A 21 18.82 16.90 3.55
N ASP A 22 19.85 17.69 3.85
CA ASP A 22 19.68 19.13 4.12
C ASP A 22 19.47 19.94 2.83
N ARG A 23 19.95 19.42 1.69
CA ARG A 23 19.78 20.01 0.36
C ARG A 23 19.85 18.94 -0.73
N TRP A 24 19.41 19.28 -1.93
CA TRP A 24 19.78 18.50 -3.11
C TRP A 24 21.23 18.77 -3.49
N PRO A 25 22.06 17.73 -3.69
CA PRO A 25 23.37 17.93 -4.29
C PRO A 25 23.20 18.40 -5.74
N GLN A 26 24.12 19.25 -6.20
CA GLN A 26 24.24 19.56 -7.62
C GLN A 26 24.91 18.39 -8.38
N PRO A 27 24.79 18.30 -9.71
CA PRO A 27 25.53 17.30 -10.47
C PRO A 27 27.05 17.38 -10.19
N GLY A 28 27.62 16.30 -9.67
CA GLY A 28 29.04 16.22 -9.27
C GLY A 28 29.34 16.57 -7.80
N ASP A 29 28.34 16.99 -7.02
CA ASP A 29 28.44 17.26 -5.57
C ASP A 29 27.90 16.07 -4.77
N ASP A 30 28.23 16.01 -3.47
CA ASP A 30 27.66 15.05 -2.53
C ASP A 30 26.78 15.72 -1.46
N CYS A 31 25.88 14.92 -0.89
CA CYS A 31 25.10 15.33 0.27
C CYS A 31 24.95 14.13 1.20
N LEU A 32 25.44 14.28 2.43
CA LEU A 32 25.41 13.22 3.42
C LEU A 32 24.08 13.21 4.16
N ALA A 33 23.45 12.04 4.23
CA ALA A 33 22.36 11.80 5.16
C ALA A 33 22.97 11.42 6.53
N PRO A 34 22.70 12.16 7.62
CA PRO A 34 23.26 11.85 8.94
C PRO A 34 22.86 10.45 9.45
N HIS A 35 21.68 9.98 9.03
CA HIS A 35 21.14 8.67 9.34
C HIS A 35 20.46 8.08 8.10
N LEU A 36 20.66 6.77 7.90
CA LEU A 36 19.95 5.98 6.91
C LEU A 36 19.15 4.88 7.61
N GLU A 37 17.97 4.60 7.07
CA GLU A 37 17.12 3.51 7.54
C GLU A 37 16.73 2.61 6.37
N MET A 38 16.70 1.30 6.61
CA MET A 38 16.20 0.33 5.64
C MET A 38 14.87 -0.25 6.13
N HIS A 39 13.89 -0.24 5.25
CA HIS A 39 12.53 -0.71 5.55
C HIS A 39 12.06 -1.70 4.48
N ALA A 40 11.16 -2.59 4.87
CA ALA A 40 10.31 -3.28 3.90
C ALA A 40 9.31 -2.26 3.33
N GLY A 41 9.32 -2.15 2.00
CA GLY A 41 8.50 -1.24 1.21
C GLY A 41 7.81 -1.94 0.06
N GLY A 42 7.18 -1.12 -0.78
CA GLY A 42 6.36 -1.57 -1.91
C GLY A 42 4.88 -1.52 -1.59
N VAL A 43 4.10 -1.02 -2.54
CA VAL A 43 2.66 -0.75 -2.36
C VAL A 43 1.92 -2.02 -1.89
N ALA A 44 2.21 -3.16 -2.50
CA ALA A 44 1.58 -4.44 -2.14
C ALA A 44 2.02 -4.93 -0.76
N ALA A 45 3.31 -4.81 -0.43
CA ALA A 45 3.83 -5.18 0.90
C ALA A 45 3.25 -4.30 2.01
N ASN A 46 3.16 -3.00 1.79
CA ASN A 46 2.55 -2.05 2.72
C ASN A 46 1.07 -2.35 2.96
N CYS A 47 0.32 -2.63 1.88
CA CYS A 47 -1.08 -3.04 1.96
C CYS A 47 -1.24 -4.35 2.75
N ALA A 48 -0.42 -5.36 2.46
CA ALA A 48 -0.46 -6.63 3.19
C ALA A 48 -0.14 -6.46 4.69
N LEU A 49 0.87 -5.65 5.04
CA LEU A 49 1.18 -5.33 6.43
C LEU A 49 0.01 -4.64 7.14
N ALA A 50 -0.68 -3.73 6.47
CA ALA A 50 -1.87 -3.07 6.99
C ALA A 50 -3.01 -4.07 7.25
N LEU A 51 -3.29 -4.96 6.30
CA LEU A 51 -4.29 -6.02 6.43
C LEU A 51 -3.98 -6.96 7.61
N SER A 52 -2.72 -7.37 7.77
CA SER A 52 -2.26 -8.20 8.89
C SER A 52 -2.54 -7.52 10.24
N ARG A 53 -2.24 -6.23 10.37
CA ARG A 53 -2.53 -5.43 11.57
C ARG A 53 -4.03 -5.31 11.89
N TRP A 54 -4.90 -5.53 10.91
CA TRP A 54 -6.35 -5.56 11.10
C TRP A 54 -6.92 -6.96 11.37
N GLY A 55 -6.05 -7.96 11.53
CA GLY A 55 -6.44 -9.35 11.76
C GLY A 55 -6.94 -10.07 10.51
N ILE A 56 -6.67 -9.52 9.33
CA ILE A 56 -6.92 -10.17 8.04
C ILE A 56 -5.64 -10.88 7.62
N GLN A 57 -5.74 -12.10 7.09
CA GLN A 57 -4.58 -12.83 6.56
C GLN A 57 -4.41 -12.53 5.06
N PRO A 58 -3.47 -11.65 4.66
CA PRO A 58 -3.19 -11.41 3.25
C PRO A 58 -2.36 -12.56 2.66
N ARG A 59 -2.51 -12.78 1.36
CA ARG A 59 -1.61 -13.60 0.54
C ARG A 59 -0.89 -12.68 -0.44
N LEU A 60 0.32 -12.28 -0.07
CA LEU A 60 1.14 -11.36 -0.83
C LEU A 60 1.87 -12.11 -1.97
N VAL A 61 1.44 -11.85 -3.20
CA VAL A 61 2.06 -12.36 -4.43
C VAL A 61 2.98 -11.29 -4.99
N GLY A 62 4.28 -11.59 -5.05
CA GLY A 62 5.31 -10.70 -5.57
C GLY A 62 6.57 -11.50 -5.91
N CYS A 63 7.65 -10.81 -6.27
CA CYS A 63 8.91 -11.46 -6.61
C CYS A 63 10.10 -10.64 -6.09
N VAL A 64 11.01 -11.31 -5.39
CA VAL A 64 12.27 -10.73 -4.88
C VAL A 64 13.47 -11.44 -5.52
N GLY A 65 14.64 -10.82 -5.46
CA GLY A 65 15.89 -11.46 -5.89
C GLY A 65 16.31 -12.57 -4.92
N GLN A 66 17.13 -13.50 -5.40
CA GLN A 66 17.92 -14.39 -4.56
C GLN A 66 19.18 -13.64 -4.10
N ASP A 67 18.97 -12.68 -3.19
CA ASP A 67 20.00 -11.81 -2.63
C ASP A 67 19.66 -11.44 -1.18
N GLU A 68 20.61 -10.79 -0.50
CA GLU A 68 20.47 -10.37 0.91
C GLU A 68 19.27 -9.46 1.14
N PHE A 69 18.90 -8.63 0.16
CA PHE A 69 17.72 -7.77 0.26
C PHE A 69 16.43 -8.59 0.19
N GLY A 70 16.36 -9.60 -0.66
CA GLY A 70 15.24 -10.53 -0.75
C GLY A 70 15.06 -11.31 0.55
N ASP A 71 16.16 -11.78 1.14
CA ASP A 71 16.15 -12.47 2.43
C ASP A 71 15.76 -11.55 3.58
N PHE A 72 16.25 -10.31 3.60
CA PHE A 72 15.83 -9.27 4.54
C PHE A 72 14.31 -9.02 4.46
N LEU A 73 13.75 -8.85 3.26
CA LEU A 73 12.32 -8.61 3.08
C LEU A 73 11.47 -9.80 3.55
N ARG A 74 11.83 -11.02 3.15
CA ARG A 74 11.10 -12.24 3.52
C ARG A 74 11.15 -12.48 5.04
N ARG A 75 12.28 -12.18 5.69
CA ARG A 75 12.41 -12.24 7.15
C ARG A 75 11.52 -11.19 7.84
N THR A 76 11.62 -9.94 7.41
CA THR A 76 10.86 -8.81 7.97
C THR A 76 9.35 -9.03 7.85
N LEU A 77 8.86 -9.47 6.68
CA LEU A 77 7.43 -9.74 6.47
C LEU A 77 6.93 -10.88 7.36
N ARG A 78 7.74 -11.94 7.53
CA ARG A 78 7.41 -13.07 8.41
C ARG A 78 7.34 -12.65 9.89
N GLU A 79 8.27 -11.81 10.35
CA GLU A 79 8.26 -11.25 11.70
C GLU A 79 6.99 -10.42 11.98
N HIS A 80 6.38 -9.84 10.94
CA HIS A 80 5.11 -9.12 11.00
C HIS A 80 3.87 -10.01 10.74
N GLY A 81 4.04 -11.33 10.78
CA GLY A 81 2.96 -12.30 10.70
C GLY A 81 2.41 -12.57 9.29
N LEU A 82 3.14 -12.20 8.23
CA LEU A 82 2.73 -12.50 6.86
C LEU A 82 3.25 -13.87 6.41
N GLU A 83 2.42 -14.58 5.65
CA GLU A 83 2.84 -15.76 4.90
C GLU A 83 3.67 -15.36 3.68
N VAL A 84 4.92 -15.84 3.62
CA VAL A 84 5.86 -15.49 2.53
C VAL A 84 6.00 -16.59 1.46
N GLN A 85 5.18 -17.65 1.52
CA GLN A 85 5.24 -18.76 0.55
C GLN A 85 4.77 -18.37 -0.87
N TRP A 86 4.08 -17.23 -1.00
CA TRP A 86 3.59 -16.69 -2.27
C TRP A 86 4.55 -15.68 -2.91
N ILE A 87 5.61 -15.32 -2.18
CA ILE A 87 6.67 -14.45 -2.66
C ILE A 87 7.67 -15.32 -3.44
N GLN A 88 7.74 -15.08 -4.74
CA GLN A 88 8.66 -15.75 -5.65
C GLN A 88 10.08 -15.21 -5.45
N THR A 89 11.07 -16.02 -5.81
CA THR A 89 12.49 -15.63 -5.82
C THR A 89 13.07 -15.84 -7.20
N THR A 90 13.98 -14.97 -7.64
CA THR A 90 14.63 -15.07 -8.95
C THR A 90 16.12 -14.75 -8.89
N THR A 91 16.93 -15.44 -9.69
CA THR A 91 18.35 -15.11 -9.91
C THR A 91 18.56 -14.12 -11.06
N ALA A 92 17.51 -13.84 -11.86
CA ALA A 92 17.60 -13.03 -13.07
C ALA A 92 17.63 -11.51 -12.82
N ALA A 93 17.36 -11.06 -11.60
CA ALA A 93 17.42 -9.66 -11.21
C ALA A 93 17.61 -9.53 -9.69
N MET A 94 18.21 -8.42 -9.26
CA MET A 94 18.23 -8.04 -7.85
C MET A 94 16.82 -7.71 -7.34
N THR A 95 16.62 -7.86 -6.04
CA THR A 95 15.46 -7.35 -5.31
C THR A 95 15.27 -5.86 -5.59
N GLY A 96 14.00 -5.42 -5.69
CA GLY A 96 13.69 -4.00 -5.87
C GLY A 96 14.26 -3.17 -4.72
N LEU A 97 14.81 -2.00 -5.04
CA LEU A 97 15.47 -1.10 -4.10
C LEU A 97 15.16 0.34 -4.50
N PHE A 98 14.67 1.13 -3.55
CA PHE A 98 14.41 2.55 -3.74
C PHE A 98 15.13 3.37 -2.68
N TYR A 99 15.86 4.38 -3.14
CA TYR A 99 16.35 5.46 -2.29
C TYR A 99 15.25 6.50 -2.17
N ILE A 100 14.95 6.85 -0.92
CA ILE A 100 13.92 7.80 -0.56
C ILE A 100 14.59 8.91 0.22
N ASN A 101 14.75 10.05 -0.45
CA ASN A 101 15.33 11.23 0.16
C ASN A 101 14.21 12.14 0.66
N VAL A 102 14.35 12.63 1.88
CA VAL A 102 13.45 13.61 2.48
C VAL A 102 14.18 14.94 2.60
N THR A 103 13.66 15.98 1.94
CA THR A 103 14.20 17.35 2.02
C THR A 103 13.59 18.14 3.18
N PRO A 104 14.16 19.30 3.57
CA PRO A 104 13.68 20.08 4.72
C PRO A 104 12.24 20.58 4.59
N ASP A 105 11.72 20.69 3.38
CA ASP A 105 10.31 20.99 3.09
C ASP A 105 9.37 19.79 3.30
N GLY A 106 9.90 18.63 3.70
CA GLY A 106 9.17 17.40 3.99
C GLY A 106 8.75 16.63 2.74
N GLN A 107 9.16 17.07 1.54
CA GLN A 107 8.90 16.33 0.31
C GLN A 107 9.77 15.08 0.24
N ARG A 108 9.25 14.05 -0.45
CA ARG A 108 9.99 12.83 -0.73
C ARG A 108 10.20 12.66 -2.21
N THR A 109 11.42 12.30 -2.56
CA THR A 109 11.78 11.93 -3.92
C THR A 109 12.31 10.52 -3.91
N PHE A 110 11.81 9.74 -4.86
CA PHE A 110 12.08 8.32 -4.99
C PHE A 110 12.90 8.12 -6.25
N PHE A 111 14.01 7.40 -6.15
CA PHE A 111 14.73 6.86 -7.30
C PHE A 111 15.21 5.46 -6.95
N GLY A 112 15.17 4.57 -7.92
CA GLY A 112 15.44 3.17 -7.66
C GLY A 112 15.09 2.28 -8.82
N SER A 113 15.11 0.98 -8.54
CA SER A 113 14.76 -0.05 -9.50
C SER A 113 13.69 -0.95 -8.92
N ARG A 114 12.69 -1.27 -9.75
CA ARG A 114 11.70 -2.30 -9.42
C ARG A 114 12.33 -3.70 -9.38
N GLY A 115 13.46 -3.92 -10.05
CA GLY A 115 14.21 -5.18 -10.02
C GLY A 115 13.32 -6.40 -10.26
N ALA A 116 13.46 -7.40 -9.39
CA ALA A 116 12.72 -8.66 -9.41
C ALA A 116 11.19 -8.51 -9.45
N ASN A 117 10.62 -7.38 -9.01
CA ASN A 117 9.17 -7.16 -9.07
C ASN A 117 8.63 -7.23 -10.50
N MET A 118 9.44 -6.87 -11.51
CA MET A 118 9.06 -6.95 -12.93
C MET A 118 9.01 -8.39 -13.47
N LEU A 119 9.44 -9.37 -12.66
CA LEU A 119 9.54 -10.78 -13.03
C LEU A 119 8.53 -11.67 -12.30
N VAL A 120 7.57 -11.09 -11.57
CA VAL A 120 6.50 -11.88 -10.93
C VAL A 120 5.66 -12.60 -12.00
N ARG A 121 5.55 -13.92 -11.86
CA ARG A 121 4.80 -14.78 -12.77
C ARG A 121 3.57 -15.36 -12.11
N LYS A 122 2.75 -16.03 -12.92
CA LYS A 122 1.61 -16.82 -12.44
C LYS A 122 2.04 -17.76 -11.29
N PRO A 123 1.38 -17.71 -10.13
CA PRO A 123 1.66 -18.61 -9.02
C PRO A 123 1.53 -20.09 -9.45
N PRO A 124 2.47 -20.97 -9.04
CA PRO A 124 2.51 -22.37 -9.52
C PRO A 124 1.32 -23.22 -9.02
N ARG A 125 0.74 -22.85 -7.87
CA ARG A 125 -0.38 -23.58 -7.24
C ARG A 125 -1.59 -22.65 -7.04
N PRO A 126 -2.25 -22.20 -8.13
CA PRO A 126 -3.30 -21.20 -8.06
C PRO A 126 -4.53 -21.68 -7.28
N HIS A 127 -4.84 -22.98 -7.30
CA HIS A 127 -5.96 -23.55 -6.53
C HIS A 127 -5.79 -23.33 -5.02
N ILE A 128 -4.57 -23.43 -4.48
CA ILE A 128 -4.27 -23.15 -3.08
C ILE A 128 -4.37 -21.64 -2.81
N LEU A 129 -3.84 -20.81 -3.72
CA LEU A 129 -3.93 -19.36 -3.61
C LEU A 129 -5.37 -18.85 -3.59
N PHE A 130 -6.28 -19.51 -4.31
CA PHE A 130 -7.68 -19.11 -4.38
C PHE A 130 -8.55 -19.71 -3.27
N HIS A 131 -8.06 -20.72 -2.55
CA HIS A 131 -8.84 -21.39 -1.51
C HIS A 131 -9.22 -20.40 -0.40
N ARG A 132 -10.52 -20.13 -0.24
CA ARG A 132 -11.07 -19.13 0.70
C ARG A 132 -10.57 -17.71 0.46
N ALA A 133 -10.12 -17.36 -0.75
CA ALA A 133 -9.79 -15.99 -1.08
C ALA A 133 -11.05 -15.26 -1.56
N SER A 134 -11.48 -14.20 -0.86
CA SER A 134 -12.70 -13.44 -1.20
C SER A 134 -12.41 -12.16 -1.99
N ALA A 135 -11.16 -11.73 -2.05
CA ALA A 135 -10.78 -10.49 -2.72
C ALA A 135 -9.39 -10.54 -3.34
N LEU A 136 -9.20 -9.69 -4.36
CA LEU A 136 -7.93 -9.40 -5.01
C LEU A 136 -7.67 -7.88 -4.97
N HIS A 137 -6.48 -7.50 -4.51
CA HIS A 137 -5.94 -6.16 -4.64
C HIS A 137 -4.83 -6.15 -5.69
N LEU A 138 -4.99 -5.30 -6.69
CA LEU A 138 -4.04 -5.05 -7.77
C LEU A 138 -3.43 -3.67 -7.60
N VAL A 139 -2.23 -3.50 -8.12
CA VAL A 139 -1.55 -2.21 -8.16
C VAL A 139 -1.29 -1.85 -9.62
N GLY A 140 -1.40 -0.59 -10.02
CA GLY A 140 -1.19 -0.14 -11.40
C GLY A 140 0.19 -0.54 -11.96
N TYR A 141 1.18 -0.66 -11.08
CA TYR A 141 2.53 -1.13 -11.39
C TYR A 141 2.56 -2.55 -11.97
N ASP A 142 1.53 -3.37 -11.69
CA ASP A 142 1.36 -4.73 -12.22
C ASP A 142 1.06 -4.74 -13.73
N PHE A 143 0.76 -3.58 -14.34
CA PHE A 143 0.36 -3.45 -15.74
C PHE A 143 1.40 -2.74 -16.62
N LEU A 144 2.60 -2.50 -16.07
CA LEU A 144 3.68 -1.78 -16.75
C LEU A 144 4.57 -2.66 -17.65
N THR A 145 4.67 -3.97 -17.39
CA THR A 145 5.48 -4.88 -18.21
C THR A 145 4.64 -6.06 -18.72
N PRO A 146 4.98 -6.67 -19.87
CA PRO A 146 4.23 -7.82 -20.38
C PRO A 146 4.16 -8.99 -19.39
N ILE A 147 5.23 -9.24 -18.63
CA ILE A 147 5.32 -10.34 -17.65
C ILE A 147 4.39 -10.08 -16.46
N THR A 148 4.48 -8.89 -15.86
CA THR A 148 3.62 -8.49 -14.73
C THR A 148 2.16 -8.45 -15.16
N GLU A 149 1.87 -7.88 -16.33
CA GLU A 149 0.52 -7.72 -16.86
C GLU A 149 -0.13 -9.07 -17.14
N ALA A 150 0.61 -10.04 -17.68
CA ALA A 150 0.09 -11.40 -17.89
C ALA A 150 -0.36 -12.04 -16.57
N THR A 151 0.41 -11.85 -15.50
CA THR A 151 0.06 -12.33 -14.15
C THR A 151 -1.16 -11.59 -13.59
N ALA A 152 -1.18 -10.25 -13.70
CA ALA A 152 -2.27 -9.41 -13.23
C ALA A 152 -3.60 -9.75 -13.91
N ARG A 153 -3.59 -9.90 -15.24
CA ARG A 153 -4.78 -10.30 -16.02
C ARG A 153 -5.25 -11.71 -15.71
N TYR A 154 -4.32 -12.65 -15.50
CA TYR A 154 -4.67 -14.00 -15.07
C TYR A 154 -5.40 -13.99 -13.72
N LEU A 155 -4.87 -13.27 -12.72
CA LEU A 155 -5.48 -13.17 -11.41
C LEU A 155 -6.81 -12.42 -11.46
N HIS A 156 -6.86 -11.28 -12.16
CA HIS A 156 -8.09 -10.51 -12.36
C HIS A 156 -9.22 -11.36 -12.94
N LYS A 157 -8.95 -12.07 -14.06
CA LYS A 157 -9.93 -12.98 -14.68
C LYS A 157 -10.37 -14.07 -13.70
N SER A 158 -9.43 -14.73 -13.04
CA SER A 158 -9.70 -15.85 -12.13
C SER A 158 -10.56 -15.43 -10.93
N PHE A 159 -10.32 -14.25 -10.36
CA PHE A 159 -11.12 -13.72 -9.25
C PHE A 159 -12.49 -13.22 -9.72
N ARG A 160 -12.56 -12.59 -10.89
CA ARG A 160 -13.82 -12.13 -11.49
C ARG A 160 -14.79 -13.29 -11.76
N GLU A 161 -14.30 -14.39 -12.34
CA GLU A 161 -15.11 -15.60 -12.60
C GLU A 161 -15.67 -16.24 -11.33
N ARG A 162 -15.05 -15.99 -10.18
CA ARG A 162 -15.48 -16.46 -8.85
C ARG A 162 -16.44 -15.50 -8.15
N GLY A 163 -16.79 -14.37 -8.78
CA GLY A 163 -17.59 -13.31 -8.15
C GLY A 163 -16.88 -12.65 -6.96
N ALA A 164 -15.55 -12.72 -6.90
CA ALA A 164 -14.78 -12.13 -5.82
C ALA A 164 -14.67 -10.60 -5.96
N PHE A 165 -14.36 -9.93 -4.86
CA PHE A 165 -14.19 -8.49 -4.84
C PHE A 165 -12.84 -8.07 -5.41
N LEU A 166 -12.82 -7.07 -6.28
CA LEU A 166 -11.64 -6.59 -6.98
C LEU A 166 -11.35 -5.14 -6.61
N SER A 167 -10.10 -4.84 -6.28
CA SER A 167 -9.64 -3.48 -6.02
C SER A 167 -8.36 -3.17 -6.81
N LEU A 168 -8.17 -1.89 -7.12
CA LEU A 168 -6.99 -1.39 -7.83
C LEU A 168 -6.47 -0.11 -7.16
N ASP A 169 -5.18 -0.06 -6.79
CA ASP A 169 -4.48 1.20 -6.51
C ASP A 169 -3.72 1.66 -7.77
N ILE A 170 -3.94 2.88 -8.24
CA ILE A 170 -3.44 3.32 -9.56
C ILE A 170 -1.94 3.64 -9.59
N GLY A 171 -1.37 4.16 -8.51
CA GLY A 171 0.02 4.62 -8.45
C GLY A 171 0.37 5.78 -9.42
N PRO A 172 1.51 6.48 -9.22
CA PRO A 172 1.87 7.66 -10.00
C PRO A 172 2.47 7.33 -11.37
N GLU A 173 3.40 6.37 -11.45
CA GLU A 173 4.05 6.01 -12.71
C GLU A 173 3.08 5.37 -13.73
N PRO A 174 2.24 4.40 -13.31
CA PRO A 174 1.21 3.86 -14.19
C PRO A 174 0.22 4.92 -14.69
N SER A 175 -0.16 5.88 -13.83
CA SER A 175 -1.03 7.00 -14.19
C SER A 175 -0.45 7.88 -15.31
N ARG A 176 0.89 7.98 -15.42
CA ARG A 176 1.57 8.69 -16.50
C ARG A 176 1.74 7.86 -17.75
N LEU A 177 2.21 6.62 -17.61
CA LEU A 177 2.65 5.80 -18.74
C LEU A 177 1.51 5.06 -19.45
N ILE A 178 0.47 4.65 -18.72
CA ILE A 178 -0.60 3.80 -19.24
C ILE A 178 -2.02 4.31 -18.88
N PRO A 179 -2.32 5.61 -19.01
CA PRO A 179 -3.57 6.19 -18.51
C PRO A 179 -4.82 5.54 -19.12
N ARG A 180 -4.82 5.30 -20.44
CA ARG A 180 -5.95 4.63 -21.13
C ARG A 180 -6.19 3.22 -20.58
N LYS A 181 -5.12 2.47 -20.29
CA LYS A 181 -5.22 1.11 -19.75
C LYS A 181 -5.80 1.13 -18.33
N LEU A 182 -5.36 2.06 -17.49
CA LEU A 182 -5.87 2.19 -16.12
C LEU A 182 -7.34 2.62 -16.08
N LEU A 183 -7.77 3.56 -16.94
CA LEU A 183 -9.17 3.95 -17.04
C LEU A 183 -10.05 2.76 -17.47
N GLN A 184 -9.59 1.93 -18.40
CA GLN A 184 -10.28 0.69 -18.77
C GLN A 184 -10.33 -0.34 -17.64
N LEU A 185 -9.30 -0.40 -16.79
CA LEU A 185 -9.28 -1.30 -15.63
C LEU A 185 -10.16 -0.78 -14.49
N ALA A 186 -10.28 0.53 -14.33
CA ALA A 186 -11.11 1.17 -13.31
C ALA A 186 -12.58 0.74 -13.42
N SER A 187 -13.11 0.54 -14.62
CA SER A 187 -14.47 0.03 -14.85
C SER A 187 -14.63 -1.48 -14.61
N GLN A 188 -13.52 -2.20 -14.42
CA GLN A 188 -13.48 -3.65 -14.24
C GLN A 188 -13.20 -4.07 -12.80
N VAL A 189 -13.14 -3.13 -11.87
CA VAL A 189 -12.95 -3.40 -10.44
C VAL A 189 -14.14 -2.90 -9.63
N ASN A 190 -14.27 -3.35 -8.38
CA ASN A 190 -15.30 -2.89 -7.47
C ASN A 190 -14.94 -1.54 -6.85
N ILE A 191 -13.67 -1.34 -6.51
CA ILE A 191 -13.19 -0.11 -5.87
C ILE A 191 -11.82 0.32 -6.41
N LEU A 192 -11.68 1.61 -6.64
CA LEU A 192 -10.44 2.25 -7.05
C LEU A 192 -9.84 3.04 -5.88
N PHE A 193 -8.55 2.87 -5.62
CA PHE A 193 -7.76 3.70 -4.72
C PHE A 193 -6.85 4.60 -5.55
N ALA A 194 -6.88 5.89 -5.22
CA ALA A 194 -6.05 6.89 -5.86
C ALA A 194 -5.67 7.96 -4.84
N ASN A 195 -4.55 8.63 -5.01
CA ASN A 195 -4.33 9.93 -4.39
C ASN A 195 -4.65 11.09 -5.36
N GLY A 196 -4.85 12.29 -4.83
CA GLY A 196 -5.24 13.47 -5.62
C GLY A 196 -4.25 13.79 -6.76
N ALA A 197 -2.95 13.66 -6.52
CA ALA A 197 -1.94 13.92 -7.54
C ALA A 197 -1.96 12.84 -8.64
N GLU A 198 -2.06 11.57 -8.25
CA GLU A 198 -2.17 10.43 -9.17
C GLU A 198 -3.44 10.51 -10.02
N SER A 199 -4.58 10.86 -9.41
CA SER A 199 -5.84 11.01 -10.15
C SER A 199 -5.76 12.14 -11.17
N CYS A 200 -5.19 13.29 -10.78
CA CYS A 200 -4.98 14.41 -11.69
C CYS A 200 -4.04 14.02 -12.84
N LEU A 201 -2.96 13.28 -12.57
CA LEU A 201 -2.07 12.74 -13.61
C LEU A 201 -2.81 11.78 -14.55
N LEU A 202 -3.64 10.88 -14.00
CA LEU A 202 -4.38 9.89 -14.78
C LEU A 202 -5.43 10.53 -15.68
N THR A 203 -6.18 11.50 -15.17
CA THR A 203 -7.33 12.11 -15.87
C THR A 203 -6.97 13.40 -16.62
N GLN A 204 -5.74 13.91 -16.46
CA GLN A 204 -5.30 15.22 -16.96
C GLN A 204 -6.09 16.41 -16.38
N GLU A 205 -6.76 16.19 -15.24
CA GLU A 205 -7.48 17.24 -14.52
C GLU A 205 -6.53 17.99 -13.59
N ARG A 206 -6.84 19.26 -13.30
CA ARG A 206 -6.06 20.05 -12.32
C ARG A 206 -6.57 19.88 -10.89
N ASP A 207 -7.88 19.69 -10.74
CA ASP A 207 -8.54 19.60 -9.45
C ASP A 207 -8.91 18.14 -9.12
N PRO A 208 -8.60 17.64 -7.90
CA PRO A 208 -8.94 16.28 -7.50
C PRO A 208 -10.44 15.93 -7.54
N ARG A 209 -11.37 16.88 -7.34
CA ARG A 209 -12.82 16.59 -7.45
C ARG A 209 -13.23 16.42 -8.91
N ASN A 210 -12.65 17.19 -9.82
CA ASN A 210 -12.84 16.96 -11.26
C ASN A 210 -12.22 15.63 -11.69
N ALA A 211 -11.03 15.30 -11.18
CA ALA A 211 -10.41 14.00 -11.40
C ALA A 211 -11.32 12.84 -10.93
N LEU A 212 -11.92 12.96 -9.74
CA LEU A 212 -12.93 12.00 -9.25
C LEU A 212 -14.08 11.85 -10.26
N ARG A 213 -14.69 12.95 -10.72
CA ARG A 213 -15.78 12.90 -11.72
C ARG A 213 -15.34 12.21 -13.01
N SER A 214 -14.13 12.48 -13.49
CA SER A 214 -13.59 11.85 -14.71
C SER A 214 -13.36 10.34 -14.51
N LEU A 215 -12.94 9.89 -13.32
CA LEU A 215 -12.86 8.46 -12.98
C LEU A 215 -14.24 7.79 -12.98
N LEU A 216 -15.27 8.46 -12.44
CA LEU A 216 -16.65 7.97 -12.45
C LEU A 216 -17.21 7.89 -13.88
N ASN A 217 -16.95 8.90 -14.70
CA ASN A 217 -17.33 8.90 -16.12
C ASN A 217 -16.64 7.78 -16.92
N ALA A 218 -15.44 7.37 -16.50
CA ALA A 218 -14.74 6.22 -17.07
C ALA A 218 -15.29 4.86 -16.59
N GLY A 219 -16.29 4.85 -15.71
CA GLY A 219 -16.99 3.66 -15.24
C GLY A 219 -16.51 3.11 -13.89
N ALA A 220 -15.69 3.84 -13.14
CA ALA A 220 -15.33 3.44 -11.78
C ALA A 220 -16.58 3.34 -10.90
N LYS A 221 -16.72 2.22 -10.17
CA LYS A 221 -17.90 1.93 -9.34
C LYS A 221 -17.83 2.64 -8.00
N ASP A 222 -16.84 2.29 -7.19
CA ASP A 222 -16.51 2.97 -5.94
C ASP A 222 -15.09 3.57 -6.06
N VAL A 223 -14.86 4.75 -5.47
CA VAL A 223 -13.56 5.43 -5.50
C VAL A 223 -13.20 5.95 -4.13
N VAL A 224 -11.99 5.67 -3.67
CA VAL A 224 -11.37 6.30 -2.50
C VAL A 224 -10.23 7.18 -2.98
N LEU A 225 -10.45 8.49 -2.92
CA LEU A 225 -9.49 9.50 -3.34
C LEU A 225 -8.81 10.15 -2.12
N LYS A 226 -7.54 9.80 -1.91
CA LYS A 226 -6.69 10.26 -0.80
C LYS A 226 -6.19 11.69 -1.09
N LEU A 227 -6.45 12.63 -0.19
CA LEU A 227 -6.06 14.05 -0.30
C LEU A 227 -4.97 14.46 0.72
N GLY A 228 -4.26 13.48 1.29
CA GLY A 228 -3.23 13.72 2.31
C GLY A 228 -3.81 14.42 3.54
N LYS A 229 -3.31 15.62 3.86
CA LYS A 229 -3.84 16.44 4.97
C LYS A 229 -5.30 16.85 4.78
N GLY A 230 -5.82 16.82 3.54
CA GLY A 230 -7.22 17.10 3.24
C GLY A 230 -8.17 15.94 3.58
N GLY A 231 -7.67 14.80 4.05
CA GLY A 231 -8.48 13.61 4.32
C GLY A 231 -8.69 12.78 3.05
N CYS A 232 -9.92 12.33 2.80
CA CYS A 232 -10.26 11.66 1.55
C CYS A 232 -11.68 11.98 1.07
N LEU A 233 -11.89 11.81 -0.23
CA LEU A 233 -13.22 11.74 -0.84
C LEU A 233 -13.54 10.28 -1.13
N ILE A 234 -14.73 9.84 -0.72
CA ILE A 234 -15.23 8.49 -0.98
C ILE A 234 -16.47 8.63 -1.85
N PHE A 235 -16.44 8.05 -3.05
CA PHE A 235 -17.64 7.81 -3.82
C PHE A 235 -18.07 6.35 -3.61
N ASP A 236 -19.26 6.16 -3.06
CA ASP A 236 -19.95 4.88 -3.07
C ASP A 236 -21.46 5.09 -3.09
N ASP A 237 -22.19 4.10 -3.63
CA ASP A 237 -23.66 4.09 -3.68
C ASP A 237 -24.28 5.35 -4.31
N GLY A 238 -23.59 5.95 -5.30
CA GLY A 238 -24.02 7.17 -5.98
C GLY A 238 -23.78 8.48 -5.20
N SER A 239 -23.13 8.41 -4.05
CA SER A 239 -22.91 9.56 -3.16
C SER A 239 -21.43 9.85 -2.94
N ILE A 240 -21.06 11.13 -2.88
CA ILE A 240 -19.72 11.56 -2.47
C ILE A 240 -19.76 11.91 -0.99
N ARG A 241 -18.84 11.34 -0.22
CA ARG A 241 -18.61 11.66 1.20
C ARG A 241 -17.20 12.16 1.42
N GLU A 242 -17.07 13.21 2.20
CA GLU A 242 -15.77 13.73 2.63
C GLU A 242 -15.46 13.17 4.02
N VAL A 243 -14.26 12.62 4.18
CA VAL A 243 -13.77 12.15 5.47
C VAL A 243 -12.54 13.00 5.81
N PRO A 244 -12.60 13.84 6.87
CA PRO A 244 -11.49 14.70 7.24
C PRO A 244 -10.27 13.88 7.69
N SER A 245 -9.08 14.45 7.51
CA SER A 245 -7.87 13.86 8.10
C SER A 245 -7.85 14.07 9.62
N PHE A 246 -7.12 13.22 10.31
CA PHE A 246 -6.84 13.41 11.73
C PHE A 246 -5.66 14.36 11.88
N PRO A 247 -5.74 15.37 12.77
CA PRO A 247 -4.60 16.23 13.04
C PRO A 247 -3.50 15.39 13.69
N VAL A 248 -2.42 15.15 12.96
CA VAL A 248 -1.27 14.38 13.41
C VAL A 248 0.02 15.11 13.09
N ASN A 249 1.00 15.06 14.00
CA ASN A 249 2.37 15.48 13.69
C ASN A 249 2.97 14.46 12.71
N VAL A 250 3.02 14.84 11.44
CA VAL A 250 3.58 14.04 10.34
C VAL A 250 5.09 13.98 10.53
N VAL A 251 5.61 12.77 10.71
CA VAL A 251 7.06 12.49 10.82
C VAL A 251 7.53 11.82 9.54
N ASP A 252 6.80 10.78 9.11
CA ASP A 252 6.95 10.11 7.83
C ASP A 252 5.56 9.68 7.34
N SER A 253 5.29 9.89 6.05
CA SER A 253 4.06 9.56 5.34
C SER A 253 4.30 8.46 4.28
N THR A 254 5.48 7.84 4.25
CA THR A 254 5.80 6.74 3.34
C THR A 254 4.95 5.53 3.71
N GLY A 255 4.26 4.97 2.72
CA GLY A 255 3.27 3.91 2.94
C GLY A 255 1.95 4.38 3.55
N ALA A 256 1.77 5.67 3.89
CA ALA A 256 0.49 6.16 4.41
C ALA A 256 -0.62 6.10 3.35
N GLY A 257 -0.26 6.26 2.07
CA GLY A 257 -1.18 6.04 0.94
C GLY A 257 -1.55 4.58 0.73
N ASP A 258 -0.63 3.65 1.01
CA ASP A 258 -0.78 2.21 0.77
C ASP A 258 -1.45 1.47 1.95
N ALA A 259 -1.29 2.01 3.16
CA ALA A 259 -1.74 1.41 4.43
C ALA A 259 -2.80 2.23 5.18
N GLY A 260 -3.07 3.48 4.78
CA GLY A 260 -3.99 4.36 5.50
C GLY A 260 -3.52 4.81 6.88
N GLY A 261 -2.22 4.73 7.21
CA GLY A 261 -1.71 4.99 8.56
C GLY A 261 -0.18 5.23 8.69
N ARG A 262 0.24 5.66 9.90
CA ARG A 262 1.56 6.22 10.29
C ARG A 262 2.72 5.19 10.32
N LYS A 263 3.97 5.62 10.04
CA LYS A 263 5.23 5.03 10.57
C LYS A 263 5.71 5.80 11.81
N ALA A 264 6.17 5.10 12.85
CA ALA A 264 6.59 5.72 14.12
C ALA A 264 8.06 6.18 14.08
N ARG A 265 8.37 7.20 14.90
CA ARG A 265 9.66 7.90 15.03
C ARG A 265 10.80 6.95 15.47
N PRO A 266 12.04 7.09 14.96
CA PRO A 266 13.23 6.66 15.68
C PRO A 266 13.56 7.70 16.76
N ARG A 267 13.81 7.24 18.00
CA ARG A 267 14.40 8.11 19.02
C ARG A 267 15.84 8.44 18.58
N LEU A 268 16.12 9.71 18.28
CA LEU A 268 17.49 10.23 18.27
C LEU A 268 18.08 10.09 19.69
N PRO A 269 19.24 9.47 19.89
CA PRO A 269 19.86 9.41 21.20
C PRO A 269 20.52 10.75 21.51
N ARG A 270 20.11 11.37 22.63
CA ARG A 270 21.02 12.24 23.39
C ARG A 270 22.06 11.33 24.05
N THR A 271 23.33 11.70 23.88
CA THR A 271 24.50 11.08 24.47
C THR A 271 24.33 10.77 25.96
N ARG A 272 24.33 9.47 26.31
CA ARG A 272 24.93 8.87 27.52
C ARG A 272 24.72 7.35 27.50
N LEU A 273 25.78 6.63 27.85
CA LEU A 273 25.81 5.17 28.04
C LEU A 273 24.85 4.73 29.17
N VAL A 274 24.47 3.43 29.13
CA VAL A 274 23.78 2.59 30.17
C VAL A 274 22.23 2.42 30.01
N PRO A 275 21.62 1.27 30.40
CA PRO A 275 21.51 -0.03 29.71
C PRO A 275 20.10 -0.28 29.08
N ARG A 276 19.93 -1.40 28.36
CA ARG A 276 18.73 -1.85 27.57
C ARG A 276 17.36 -1.20 27.91
N PRO A 277 16.62 -0.65 26.92
CA PRO A 277 15.24 -0.22 27.13
C PRO A 277 14.25 -1.40 26.98
N PRO A 278 13.03 -1.31 27.55
CA PRO A 278 11.98 -2.31 27.39
C PRO A 278 11.41 -2.30 25.96
N ASN A 279 11.00 -3.47 25.49
CA ASN A 279 10.37 -3.74 24.20
C ASN A 279 9.25 -2.73 23.86
N PRO A 280 9.36 -1.91 22.79
CA PRO A 280 8.33 -0.94 22.41
C PRO A 280 7.08 -1.56 21.76
N TRP A 281 7.00 -2.89 21.64
CA TRP A 281 5.95 -3.61 20.89
C TRP A 281 5.07 -4.53 21.75
N ALA A 282 4.79 -4.16 23.00
CA ALA A 282 3.77 -4.84 23.81
C ALA A 282 2.33 -4.46 23.33
N PRO A 283 1.39 -5.42 23.26
CA PRO A 283 0.08 -5.21 22.63
C PRO A 283 -0.82 -4.28 23.44
N ALA A 284 -1.20 -3.12 22.88
CA ALA A 284 -2.17 -2.23 23.49
C ALA A 284 -3.61 -2.78 23.29
N LYS A 285 -4.35 -2.90 24.39
CA LYS A 285 -5.74 -3.39 24.48
C LYS A 285 -6.69 -2.65 23.53
N ILE A 286 -7.43 -3.42 22.74
CA ILE A 286 -8.48 -2.96 21.81
C ILE A 286 -9.63 -2.28 22.58
N CYS A 287 -10.05 -1.11 22.11
CA CYS A 287 -11.09 -0.27 22.73
C CYS A 287 -12.50 -0.86 22.50
N ARG A 288 -13.27 -1.09 23.57
CA ARG A 288 -14.62 -1.71 23.60
C ARG A 288 -15.75 -0.90 22.92
N THR A 289 -15.48 0.26 22.35
CA THR A 289 -16.51 1.12 21.74
C THR A 289 -16.84 0.77 20.28
N SER A 290 -16.01 -0.05 19.62
CA SER A 290 -16.25 -0.53 18.25
C SER A 290 -17.34 -1.59 18.14
N ALA A 291 -17.83 -2.13 19.26
CA ALA A 291 -18.81 -3.21 19.29
C ALA A 291 -20.27 -2.77 19.05
N LYS A 292 -20.60 -1.47 19.19
CA LYS A 292 -21.98 -0.97 19.00
C LYS A 292 -22.32 -0.60 17.55
N LEU A 293 -21.31 -0.36 16.69
CA LEU A 293 -21.48 -0.14 15.25
C LEU A 293 -21.68 -1.45 14.45
N PHE A 294 -21.55 -2.62 15.10
CA PHE A 294 -21.69 -3.94 14.49
C PHE A 294 -23.15 -4.34 14.18
N ALA A 295 -24.15 -3.62 14.68
CA ALA A 295 -25.54 -4.10 14.66
C ALA A 295 -26.35 -3.75 13.40
N SER A 296 -25.95 -2.78 12.56
CA SER A 296 -26.80 -2.32 11.44
C SER A 296 -26.28 -2.61 10.02
N TRP A 297 -25.18 -3.35 9.85
CA TRP A 297 -24.50 -3.54 8.55
C TRP A 297 -24.59 -4.98 7.99
N LYS A 298 -25.64 -5.71 8.33
CA LYS A 298 -25.86 -7.10 7.89
C LYS A 298 -26.67 -7.18 6.59
N THR A 299 -26.01 -6.97 5.44
CA THR A 299 -26.41 -7.65 4.19
C THR A 299 -25.30 -7.58 3.14
N ARG A 300 -24.63 -8.73 2.92
CA ARG A 300 -23.73 -9.08 1.79
C ARG A 300 -22.52 -8.16 1.52
N PHE A 301 -21.38 -8.57 2.07
CA PHE A 301 -20.02 -8.39 1.53
C PHE A 301 -19.66 -7.05 0.83
N ARG A 302 -20.09 -5.93 1.42
CA ARG A 302 -19.42 -4.63 1.25
C ARG A 302 -18.23 -4.63 2.21
N ILE A 303 -17.09 -5.11 1.72
CA ILE A 303 -15.86 -5.34 2.49
C ILE A 303 -15.56 -4.10 3.37
N SER A 304 -15.38 -4.30 4.67
CA SER A 304 -15.00 -3.28 5.66
C SER A 304 -13.65 -2.57 5.40
N ILE A 305 -13.16 -2.52 4.16
CA ILE A 305 -11.84 -2.04 3.76
C ILE A 305 -11.88 -0.62 3.20
N GLY A 306 -13.01 -0.14 2.65
CA GLY A 306 -13.15 1.29 2.37
C GLY A 306 -13.07 2.18 3.63
N ILE A 307 -13.33 1.61 4.82
CA ILE A 307 -13.73 2.37 6.02
C ILE A 307 -12.68 2.36 7.16
N LYS A 308 -11.70 1.45 7.18
CA LYS A 308 -10.57 1.56 8.14
C LYS A 308 -9.37 2.34 7.61
N PHE A 309 -9.35 2.65 6.31
CA PHE A 309 -8.21 3.22 5.60
C PHE A 309 -8.02 4.75 5.76
N ALA A 310 -8.99 5.49 6.31
CA ALA A 310 -8.93 6.96 6.34
C ALA A 310 -9.02 7.60 7.74
N ALA A 311 -9.32 6.85 8.81
CA ALA A 311 -9.80 7.49 10.04
C ALA A 311 -9.37 6.95 11.41
N LEU A 312 -8.37 6.06 11.54
CA LEU A 312 -8.05 5.51 12.86
C LEU A 312 -6.55 5.49 13.16
N SER A 313 -6.04 6.60 13.73
CA SER A 313 -5.05 6.50 14.83
C SER A 313 -4.87 7.81 15.60
N SER A 314 -5.54 7.95 16.75
CA SER A 314 -4.90 8.34 18.02
C SER A 314 -5.94 8.57 19.13
N ARG A 315 -5.86 7.76 20.20
CA ARG A 315 -6.12 8.26 21.55
C ARG A 315 -4.85 8.02 22.35
N LYS A 316 -4.16 9.10 22.72
CA LYS A 316 -3.40 9.15 23.97
C LYS A 316 -4.37 9.71 25.02
N PHE A 317 -4.59 8.98 26.10
CA PHE A 317 -4.96 9.61 27.37
C PHE A 317 -3.65 9.80 28.12
N ASN A 318 -3.30 11.06 28.40
CA ASN A 318 -2.28 11.44 29.36
C ASN A 318 -2.99 11.81 30.68
N PRO A 319 -2.28 11.81 31.80
CA PRO A 319 -1.62 13.07 32.19
C PRO A 319 -0.16 13.16 31.75
#